data_AF-A0A0B3VPD0-F1
#
_entry.id   AF-A0A0B3VPD0-F1
#
_cell.length_a   1.000
_cell.length_b   1.000
_cell.length_c   1.000
_cell.angle_alpha   90.00
_cell.angle_beta   90.00
_cell.angle_gamma   90.00
#
_symmetry.space_group_name_H-M   'P 1'
#
loop_
_entity.id
_entity.type
_entity.pdbx_description
1 polymer ?
#
loop_
_entity_poly.entity_id
_entity_poly.type
_entity_poly.pdbx_seq_one_letter_code
_entity_poly.pdbx_strand_id
1 'polypeptide(L)'
;MKIEVIYALANEQLSFFVEVDEVINVRQSLKLSKITHKYPELGDIESLKVGVYSQLVDLDYQLKDRDRVEIYRNLTIDPKQARMLRAEQKRKKEGIRLFGA
;
A
#
# COMPACT_ATOMS: atom_id res chain seq x y z
N MET A 1 4.40 8.84 -21.93
CA MET A 1 4.53 9.02 -20.47
C MET A 1 5.01 7.75 -19.79
N LYS A 2 5.79 7.92 -18.71
CA LYS A 2 6.37 6.86 -17.90
C LYS A 2 5.77 6.93 -16.50
N ILE A 3 5.10 5.89 -16.07
CA ILE A 3 4.48 5.79 -14.76
C ILE A 3 5.16 4.68 -13.97
N GLU A 4 5.38 4.91 -12.68
CA GLU A 4 5.85 3.90 -11.75
C GLU A 4 4.68 3.46 -10.86
N VAL A 5 4.43 2.16 -10.78
CA VAL A 5 3.46 1.56 -9.85
C VAL A 5 4.23 0.80 -8.79
N ILE A 6 4.04 1.17 -7.52
CA ILE A 6 4.72 0.58 -6.37
C ILE A 6 3.73 -0.16 -5.49
N TYR A 7 4.13 -1.36 -5.07
CA TYR A 7 3.50 -2.07 -3.97
C TYR A 7 4.56 -2.41 -2.91
N ALA A 8 4.37 -1.85 -1.72
CA ALA A 8 5.30 -1.96 -0.60
C ALA A 8 4.74 -2.89 0.49
N LEU A 9 5.17 -4.16 0.46
CA LEU A 9 4.97 -5.14 1.51
C LEU A 9 5.99 -4.92 2.64
N ALA A 10 5.79 -5.61 3.77
CA ALA A 10 6.71 -5.49 4.91
C ALA A 10 8.09 -6.14 4.63
N ASN A 11 8.11 -7.14 3.77
CA ASN A 11 9.25 -7.98 3.44
C ASN A 11 9.80 -7.74 2.03
N GLU A 12 9.07 -7.03 1.17
CA GLU A 12 9.42 -6.80 -0.22
C GLU A 12 8.80 -5.47 -0.70
N GLN A 13 9.53 -4.70 -1.49
CA GLN A 13 9.00 -3.56 -2.21
C GLN A 13 9.38 -3.70 -3.67
N LEU A 14 8.38 -3.62 -4.56
CA LEU A 14 8.61 -3.69 -6.01
C LEU A 14 7.99 -2.50 -6.72
N SER A 15 8.68 -2.10 -7.79
CA SER A 15 8.22 -1.12 -8.77
C SER A 15 7.95 -1.79 -10.11
N PHE A 16 6.83 -1.42 -10.73
CA PHE A 16 6.43 -1.81 -12.07
C PHE A 16 6.36 -0.56 -12.92
N PHE A 17 7.04 -0.56 -14.05
CA PHE A 17 7.08 0.59 -14.95
C PHE A 17 6.09 0.40 -16.09
N VAL A 18 5.28 1.43 -16.35
CA VAL A 18 4.32 1.49 -17.45
C VAL A 18 4.72 2.62 -18.37
N GLU A 19 4.99 2.32 -19.63
CA GLU A 19 5.22 3.33 -20.67
C GLU A 19 4.07 3.29 -21.68
N VAL A 20 3.42 4.44 -21.88
CA VAL A 20 2.28 4.62 -22.79
C VAL A 20 2.35 5.98 -23.48
N ASP A 21 1.78 6.12 -24.67
CA ASP A 21 1.84 7.39 -25.43
C ASP A 21 0.72 8.38 -25.07
N GLU A 22 -0.34 7.90 -24.41
CA GLU A 22 -1.51 8.69 -24.05
C GLU A 22 -1.58 9.01 -22.55
N VAL A 23 -2.46 9.95 -22.18
CA VAL A 23 -2.79 10.22 -20.78
C VAL A 23 -3.69 9.11 -20.26
N ILE A 24 -3.29 8.49 -19.15
CA ILE A 24 -4.04 7.42 -18.50
C ILE A 24 -4.38 7.80 -17.06
N ASN A 25 -5.38 7.12 -16.49
CA ASN A 25 -5.70 7.21 -15.07
C ASN A 25 -5.03 6.11 -14.24
N VAL A 26 -5.19 6.20 -12.92
CA VAL A 26 -4.66 5.20 -11.97
C VAL A 26 -5.19 3.79 -12.26
N ARG A 27 -6.49 3.64 -12.54
CA ARG A 27 -7.08 2.32 -12.86
C ARG A 27 -6.37 1.66 -14.05
N GLN A 28 -6.11 2.44 -15.09
CA GLN A 28 -5.42 1.96 -16.29
C GLN A 28 -3.96 1.61 -16.00
N SER A 29 -3.23 2.42 -15.21
CA SER A 29 -1.83 2.12 -14.89
C SER A 29 -1.70 0.81 -14.10
N LEU A 30 -2.61 0.56 -13.15
CA LEU A 30 -2.64 -0.70 -12.39
C LEU A 30 -2.86 -1.91 -13.31
N LYS A 31 -3.80 -1.82 -14.24
CA LYS A 31 -4.07 -2.90 -15.21
C LYS A 31 -2.87 -3.14 -16.15
N LEU A 32 -2.28 -2.08 -16.68
CA LEU A 32 -1.15 -2.15 -17.62
C LEU A 32 0.15 -2.66 -16.96
N SER A 33 0.36 -2.33 -15.69
CA SER A 33 1.52 -2.80 -14.91
C SER A 33 1.54 -4.32 -14.73
N LYS A 34 0.40 -5.00 -14.92
CA LYS A 34 0.20 -6.43 -14.64
C LYS A 34 0.56 -6.81 -13.20
N ILE A 35 0.49 -5.86 -12.27
CA ILE A 35 0.84 -6.09 -10.87
C ILE A 35 0.00 -7.19 -10.22
N THR A 36 -1.26 -7.32 -10.62
CA THR A 36 -2.18 -8.37 -10.16
C THR A 36 -1.76 -9.77 -10.58
N HIS A 37 -0.92 -9.93 -11.61
CA HIS A 37 -0.37 -11.24 -11.98
C HIS A 37 0.70 -11.68 -10.98
N LYS A 38 1.47 -10.74 -10.43
CA LYS A 38 2.49 -11.02 -9.41
C LYS A 38 1.88 -11.09 -8.01
N TYR A 39 0.86 -10.26 -7.75
CA TYR A 39 0.17 -10.16 -6.47
C TYR A 39 -1.34 -10.42 -6.65
N PRO A 40 -1.77 -11.68 -6.74
CA PRO A 40 -3.18 -12.04 -6.88
C PRO A 40 -4.07 -11.54 -5.74
N GLU A 41 -3.50 -11.23 -4.57
CA GLU A 41 -4.22 -10.64 -3.45
C GLU A 41 -4.76 -9.23 -3.74
N LEU A 42 -4.23 -8.55 -4.76
CA LEU A 42 -4.74 -7.27 -5.27
C LEU A 42 -5.92 -7.45 -6.25
N GLY A 43 -6.46 -8.68 -6.37
CA GLY A 43 -7.38 -9.09 -7.44
C GLY A 43 -8.61 -8.19 -7.66
N ASP A 44 -9.10 -7.49 -6.63
CA ASP A 44 -10.14 -6.46 -6.77
C ASP A 44 -9.55 -5.05 -6.71
N ILE A 45 -9.21 -4.51 -7.89
CA ILE A 45 -8.65 -3.16 -8.06
C ILE A 45 -9.58 -2.08 -7.50
N GLU A 46 -10.90 -2.26 -7.61
CA GLU A 46 -11.87 -1.21 -7.21
C GLU A 46 -11.90 -1.00 -5.69
N SER A 47 -11.42 -1.97 -4.91
CA SER A 47 -11.31 -1.88 -3.45
C SER A 47 -9.98 -1.28 -2.97
N LEU A 48 -9.01 -1.08 -3.86
CA LEU A 48 -7.66 -0.67 -3.48
C LEU A 48 -7.62 0.82 -3.10
N LYS A 49 -6.91 1.09 -2.01
CA LYS A 49 -6.50 2.46 -1.69
C LYS A 49 -5.19 2.75 -2.39
N VAL A 50 -5.16 3.85 -3.11
CA VAL A 50 -4.01 4.26 -3.92
C VAL A 50 -3.66 5.71 -3.66
N GLY A 51 -2.38 6.02 -3.84
CA GLY A 51 -1.89 7.39 -3.78
C GLY A 51 -0.97 7.72 -4.94
N VAL A 52 -0.83 9.01 -5.22
CA VAL A 52 0.21 9.55 -6.10
C VAL A 52 1.09 10.47 -5.25
N TYR A 53 2.39 10.18 -5.18
CA TYR A 53 3.34 10.92 -4.32
C TYR A 53 2.85 11.13 -2.89
N SER A 54 2.45 10.03 -2.21
CA SER A 54 1.93 10.03 -0.84
C SER A 54 0.63 10.82 -0.61
N GLN A 55 -0.05 11.25 -1.67
CA GLN A 55 -1.38 11.84 -1.61
C GLN A 55 -2.41 10.80 -2.06
N LEU A 56 -3.43 10.55 -1.22
CA LEU A 56 -4.54 9.65 -1.58
C LEU A 56 -5.32 10.20 -2.78
N VAL A 57 -5.58 9.37 -3.78
CA VAL A 57 -6.34 9.74 -4.98
C VAL A 57 -7.33 8.65 -5.35
N ASP A 58 -8.35 9.01 -6.13
CA ASP A 58 -9.29 8.05 -6.69
C ASP A 58 -8.70 7.33 -7.91
N LEU A 59 -9.28 6.18 -8.25
CA LEU A 59 -8.86 5.36 -9.40
C LEU A 59 -9.03 6.09 -10.75
N ASP A 60 -9.90 7.10 -10.81
CA ASP A 60 -10.14 7.94 -11.99
C ASP A 60 -9.20 9.13 -12.13
N TYR A 61 -8.30 9.34 -11.16
CA TYR A 61 -7.30 10.40 -11.19
C TYR A 61 -6.40 10.27 -12.44
N GLN A 62 -6.31 11.37 -13.20
CA GLN A 62 -5.48 11.47 -14.41
C GLN A 62 -4.01 11.64 -14.04
N LEU A 63 -3.17 10.72 -14.52
CA LEU A 63 -1.74 10.70 -14.22
C LEU A 63 -0.96 11.64 -15.13
N LYS A 64 0.16 12.12 -14.61
CA LYS A 64 1.17 12.89 -15.33
C LYS A 64 2.41 12.06 -15.58
N ASP A 65 3.22 12.53 -16.52
CA ASP A 65 4.51 11.89 -16.79
C ASP A 65 5.36 11.83 -15.52
N ARG A 66 5.94 10.65 -15.25
CA ARG A 66 6.77 10.34 -14.07
C ARG A 66 6.00 10.32 -12.76
N ASP A 67 4.68 10.22 -12.78
CA ASP A 67 3.92 9.96 -11.57
C ASP A 67 4.24 8.57 -10.99
N ARG A 68 4.23 8.53 -9.66
CA ARG A 68 4.40 7.29 -8.89
C ARG A 68 3.10 6.95 -8.17
N VAL A 69 2.48 5.88 -8.60
CA VAL A 69 1.28 5.30 -8.01
C VAL A 69 1.69 4.33 -6.90
N GLU A 70 1.20 4.57 -5.69
CA GLU A 70 1.50 3.79 -4.49
C GLU A 70 0.25 3.02 -4.08
N ILE A 71 0.31 1.68 -4.02
CA ILE A 71 -0.79 0.84 -3.56
C ILE A 71 -0.68 0.64 -2.05
N TYR A 72 -1.70 1.10 -1.31
CA TYR A 72 -1.77 0.94 0.14
C TYR A 72 -2.37 -0.40 0.54
N ARG A 73 -1.83 -0.98 1.61
CA ARG A 73 -2.35 -2.20 2.23
C ARG A 73 -3.48 -1.87 3.20
N ASN A 74 -4.52 -2.69 3.18
CA ASN A 74 -5.48 -2.69 4.27
C ASN A 74 -4.83 -3.15 5.58
N LEU A 75 -5.20 -2.49 6.67
CA LEU A 75 -4.72 -2.85 8.00
C LEU A 75 -5.37 -4.17 8.43
N THR A 76 -4.56 -5.19 8.70
CA THR A 76 -5.03 -6.51 9.15
C THR A 76 -5.54 -6.49 10.60
N ILE A 77 -5.06 -5.54 11.40
CA ILE A 77 -5.45 -5.36 12.79
C ILE A 77 -5.80 -3.90 13.03
N ASP A 78 -6.85 -3.68 13.83
CA ASP A 78 -7.19 -2.34 14.29
C ASP A 78 -5.98 -1.68 14.99
N PRO A 79 -5.61 -0.43 14.65
CA PRO A 79 -4.45 0.24 15.22
C PRO A 79 -4.42 0.29 16.75
N LYS A 80 -5.59 0.39 17.41
CA LYS A 80 -5.69 0.46 18.87
C LYS A 80 -5.35 -0.89 19.49
N GLN A 81 -5.92 -1.97 18.94
CA GLN A 81 -5.60 -3.34 19.36
C GLN A 81 -4.13 -3.66 19.11
N ALA A 82 -3.59 -3.29 17.94
CA ALA A 82 -2.17 -3.47 17.62
C ALA A 82 -1.25 -2.75 18.62
N ARG A 83 -1.64 -1.53 19.03
CA ARG A 83 -0.90 -0.76 20.05
C ARG A 83 -0.95 -1.44 21.42
N MET A 84 -2.11 -1.97 21.81
CA MET A 84 -2.26 -2.72 23.07
C MET A 84 -1.35 -3.96 23.08
N LEU A 85 -1.40 -4.79 22.03
CA LEU A 85 -0.56 -5.98 21.91
C LEU A 85 0.94 -5.65 21.94
N ARG A 86 1.38 -4.59 21.26
CA ARG A 86 2.77 -4.11 21.30
C ARG A 86 3.19 -3.70 22.71
N ALA A 87 2.33 -2.97 23.44
CA ALA A 87 2.61 -2.56 24.81
C ALA A 87 2.68 -3.75 25.77
N GLU A 88 1.83 -4.76 25.61
CA GLU A 88 1.87 -6.00 26.40
C GLU A 88 3.12 -6.84 26.12
N GLN A 89 3.50 -6.99 24.85
CA GLN A 89 4.73 -7.68 24.48
C GLN A 89 5.98 -6.99 25.04
N LYS A 90 6.02 -5.64 25.00
CA LYS A 90 7.10 -4.86 25.60
C LYS A 90 7.19 -5.08 27.11
N ARG A 91 6.06 -5.04 27.82
CA ARG A 91 5.99 -5.33 29.27
C ARG A 91 6.48 -6.73 29.63
N LYS A 92 6.06 -7.76 28.87
CA LYS A 92 6.53 -9.15 29.06
C LYS A 92 8.04 -9.28 28.84
N LYS A 93 8.58 -8.57 27.83
CA LYS A 93 10.01 -8.60 27.50
C LYS A 93 10.88 -7.86 28.52
N GLU A 94 10.36 -6.79 29.12
CA GLU A 94 11.05 -5.99 30.14
C GLU A 94 10.86 -6.53 31.57
N GLY A 95 10.13 -7.63 31.76
CA GLY A 95 9.94 -8.26 33.07
C GLY A 95 9.21 -7.37 34.08
N ILE A 96 8.48 -6.34 33.63
CA ILE A 96 7.78 -5.39 34.50
C ILE A 96 6.56 -6.12 35.09
N ARG A 97 6.72 -6.69 36.29
CA ARG A 97 5.60 -7.13 37.12
C ARG A 97 4.88 -5.89 37.64
N LEU A 98 3.56 -5.84 37.50
CA LEU A 98 2.73 -4.86 38.19
C LEU A 98 2.96 -5.01 39.69
N PHE A 99 3.63 -4.05 40.31
CA PHE A 99 3.46 -3.79 41.73
C PHE A 99 2.12 -3.08 41.88
N GLY A 100 1.12 -3.80 42.37
CA GLY A 100 -0.16 -3.24 42.81
C GLY A 100 -1.37 -3.71 42.02
N ALA A 101 -1.96 -4.82 42.47
CA ALA A 101 -3.33 -4.91 42.97
C ALA A 101 -3.50 -6.27 43.67
#